data_AF-A0A7S3WF57-F1
#
_entry.id   AF-A0A7S3WF57-F1
#
_cell.length_a   1.000
_cell.length_b   1.000
_cell.length_c   1.000
_cell.angle_alpha   90.00
_cell.angle_beta   90.00
_cell.angle_gamma   90.00
#
_symmetry.space_group_name_H-M   'P 1'
#
loop_
_entity.id
_entity.type
_entity.pdbx_description
1 polymer ?
#
loop_
_entity_poly.entity_id
_entity_poly.type
_entity_poly.pdbx_seq_one_letter_code
_entity_poly.pdbx_strand_id
1 'polypeptide(L)'
;DMLCKMMNGEVLREYPARLRHKDGSVVHVMINSSIYRDEQGRVVHTRCFTRNVTAAKLAEAEEKEHTARMHAERLAQLNARLQREAEINQALLHQVMPEKV
;
A
#
# COMPACT_ATOMS: atom_id res chain seq x y z
N ASP A 1 2.58 -22.71 2.05
CA ASP A 1 3.75 -21.95 1.57
C ASP A 1 4.83 -21.81 2.64
N MET A 2 4.62 -21.00 3.69
CA MET A 2 5.59 -20.76 4.79
C MET A 2 6.29 -22.03 5.31
N LEU A 3 5.52 -23.05 5.72
CA LEU A 3 6.09 -24.31 6.22
C LEU A 3 6.90 -25.08 5.17
N CYS A 4 6.48 -25.06 3.90
CA CYS A 4 7.21 -25.75 2.83
C CYS A 4 8.59 -25.11 2.63
N LYS A 5 8.65 -23.77 2.60
CA LYS A 5 9.91 -23.02 2.51
C LYS A 5 10.87 -23.41 3.64
N MET A 6 10.37 -23.38 4.87
CA MET A 6 11.17 -23.74 6.05
C MET A 6 11.60 -25.21 6.04
N MET A 7 10.71 -26.12 5.62
CA MET A 7 11.02 -27.55 5.49
C MET A 7 12.09 -27.81 4.43
N ASN A 8 12.14 -26.99 3.37
CA ASN A 8 13.19 -27.02 2.35
C ASN A 8 14.51 -26.37 2.82
N GLY A 9 14.59 -25.93 4.08
CA GLY A 9 15.78 -25.31 4.66
C GLY A 9 15.86 -23.80 4.46
N GLU A 10 14.84 -23.15 3.90
CA GLU A 10 14.82 -21.70 3.78
C GLU A 10 14.62 -21.04 5.15
N VAL A 11 15.36 -19.95 5.39
CA VAL A 11 15.13 -19.06 6.53
C VAL A 11 14.17 -17.97 6.09
N LEU A 12 13.05 -17.84 6.81
CA LEU A 12 12.10 -16.78 6.58
C LEU A 12 12.63 -15.47 7.17
N ARG A 13 12.59 -14.43 6.35
CA ARG A 13 12.98 -13.07 6.71
C ARG A 13 11.86 -12.12 6.33
N GLU A 14 11.41 -11.32 7.31
CA GLU A 14 10.33 -10.34 7.17
C GLU A 14 9.10 -10.90 6.42
N TYR A 15 8.74 -12.17 6.69
CA TYR A 15 7.65 -12.83 5.98
C TYR A 15 6.31 -12.25 6.45
N PRO A 16 5.48 -11.68 5.55
CA PRO A 16 4.23 -11.06 5.94
C PRO A 16 3.18 -12.12 6.28
N ALA A 17 2.50 -11.95 7.40
CA ALA A 17 1.36 -12.79 7.77
C ALA A 17 0.25 -11.97 8.45
N ARG A 18 -0.93 -12.59 8.53
CA ARG A 18 -2.07 -12.10 9.32
C ARG A 18 -2.39 -13.15 10.37
N LEU A 19 -2.37 -12.76 11.62
CA LEU A 19 -2.77 -13.61 12.74
C LEU A 19 -4.08 -13.11 13.31
N ARG A 20 -4.87 -14.04 13.86
CA ARG A 20 -6.10 -13.73 14.57
C ARG A 20 -5.81 -13.73 16.06
N HIS A 21 -6.07 -12.61 16.73
CA HIS A 21 -5.98 -12.49 18.18
C HIS A 21 -7.16 -13.21 18.85
N LYS A 22 -7.06 -13.46 20.16
CA LYS A 22 -8.09 -14.24 20.89
C LYS A 22 -9.47 -13.59 20.89
N ASP A 23 -9.51 -12.26 20.79
CA ASP A 23 -10.73 -11.46 20.67
C ASP A 23 -11.34 -11.47 19.25
N GLY A 24 -10.71 -12.15 18.29
CA GLY A 24 -11.16 -12.22 16.89
C GLY A 24 -10.56 -11.15 15.98
N SER A 25 -9.88 -10.14 16.52
CA SER A 25 -9.22 -9.10 15.71
C SER A 25 -8.07 -9.68 14.89
N VAL A 26 -7.79 -9.06 13.73
CA VAL A 26 -6.67 -9.44 12.86
C VAL A 26 -5.50 -8.52 13.13
N VAL A 27 -4.34 -9.11 13.44
CA VAL A 27 -3.07 -8.38 13.54
C VAL A 27 -2.18 -8.70 12.35
N HIS A 28 -1.61 -7.66 11.77
CA HIS A 28 -0.59 -7.80 10.74
C HIS A 28 0.76 -8.00 11.39
N VAL A 29 1.50 -9.01 10.93
CA VAL A 29 2.80 -9.35 11.49
C VAL A 29 3.86 -9.56 10.41
N MET A 30 5.12 -9.37 10.81
CA MET A 30 6.30 -9.80 10.07
C MET A 30 6.99 -10.91 10.84
N ILE A 31 7.27 -12.02 10.17
CA ILE A 31 7.82 -13.23 10.78
C ILE A 31 9.25 -13.46 10.29
N ASN A 32 10.16 -13.61 11.25
CA ASN A 32 11.50 -14.14 11.02
C ASN A 32 11.56 -15.54 11.63
N SER A 33 11.86 -16.57 10.84
CA SER A 33 11.84 -17.94 11.35
C SER A 33 12.83 -18.89 10.67
N SER A 34 13.37 -19.83 11.43
CA SER A 34 14.30 -20.86 10.94
C SER A 34 14.07 -22.18 11.68
N ILE A 35 14.36 -23.28 10.99
CA ILE A 35 14.32 -24.63 11.58
C ILE A 35 15.73 -25.04 12.01
N TYR A 36 15.83 -25.61 13.21
CA TYR A 36 17.01 -26.32 13.67
C TYR A 36 16.82 -27.82 13.44
N ARG A 37 17.86 -28.46 12.87
CA ARG A 37 17.90 -29.89 12.60
C ARG A 37 19.07 -30.52 13.36
N ASP A 38 18.89 -31.76 13.80
CA ASP A 38 19.98 -32.55 14.40
C ASP A 38 20.94 -33.10 13.34
N GLU A 39 21.96 -33.82 13.79
CA GLU A 39 22.98 -34.45 12.94
C GLU A 39 22.39 -35.49 11.98
N GLN A 40 21.22 -36.06 12.30
CA GLN A 40 20.50 -37.00 11.45
C GLN A 40 19.51 -36.31 10.49
N GLY A 41 19.50 -34.97 10.45
CA GLY A 41 18.65 -34.15 9.60
C GLY A 41 17.20 -34.01 10.09
N ARG A 42 16.87 -34.52 11.27
CA ARG A 42 15.52 -34.47 11.83
C ARG A 42 15.24 -33.09 12.39
N VAL A 43 14.00 -32.61 12.21
CA VAL A 43 13.55 -31.33 12.77
C VAL A 43 13.46 -31.45 14.29
N VAL A 44 14.23 -30.65 15.02
CA VAL A 44 14.21 -30.64 16.49
C VAL A 44 13.33 -29.50 16.99
N HIS A 45 13.54 -28.28 16.50
CA HIS A 45 12.72 -27.13 16.86
C HIS A 45 12.77 -26.02 15.79
N THR A 46 11.90 -25.03 15.97
CA THR A 46 11.86 -23.81 15.15
C THR A 46 12.16 -22.60 16.04
N ARG A 47 12.94 -21.65 15.54
CA ARG A 47 13.05 -20.30 16.13
C ARG A 47 12.12 -19.37 15.36
N CYS A 48 11.31 -18.58 16.06
CA CYS A 48 10.38 -17.66 15.44
C CYS A 48 10.36 -16.33 16.19
N PHE A 49 10.46 -15.24 15.44
CA PHE A 49 10.18 -13.88 15.92
C PHE A 49 9.02 -13.34 15.12
N THR A 50 8.00 -12.87 15.83
CA THR A 50 6.81 -12.28 15.24
C THR A 50 6.73 -10.84 15.69
N ARG A 51 6.82 -9.90 14.75
CA ARG A 51 6.70 -8.47 15.01
C ARG A 51 5.33 -7.99 14.58
N ASN A 52 4.55 -7.41 15.51
CA ASN A 52 3.30 -6.75 15.16
C ASN A 52 3.60 -5.46 14.39
N VAL A 53 3.04 -5.33 13.20
CA VAL A 53 3.19 -4.17 12.30
C VAL A 53 1.87 -3.51 11.96
N THR A 54 0.81 -3.82 12.71
CA THR A 54 -0.55 -3.29 12.47
C THR A 54 -0.57 -1.77 12.52
N ALA A 55 0.01 -1.17 13.57
CA ALA A 55 0.07 0.29 13.71
C ALA A 55 0.82 0.96 12.55
N ALA A 56 1.97 0.41 12.15
CA ALA A 56 2.75 0.93 11.02
C ALA A 56 1.95 0.87 9.71
N LYS A 57 1.23 -0.22 9.46
CA LYS A 57 0.38 -0.36 8.26
C LYS A 57 -0.80 0.59 8.25
N LEU A 58 -1.41 0.86 9.40
CA LEU A 58 -2.51 1.82 9.51
C LEU A 58 -2.01 3.23 9.23
N ALA A 59 -0.90 3.63 9.85
CA ALA A 59 -0.30 4.94 9.60
C ALA A 59 0.08 5.14 8.12
N GLU A 60 0.68 4.12 7.48
CA GLU A 60 1.02 4.15 6.06
C GLU A 60 -0.23 4.29 5.17
N ALA A 61 -1.34 3.63 5.54
CA ALA A 61 -2.59 3.74 4.80
C ALA A 61 -3.22 5.13 4.94
N GLU A 62 -3.24 5.68 6.15
CA GLU A 62 -3.75 7.03 6.43
C GLU A 62 -2.95 8.11 5.68
N GLU A 63 -1.62 8.00 5.68
CA GLU A 63 -0.76 8.93 4.94
C GLU A 63 -1.01 8.86 3.43
N LYS A 64 -1.13 7.64 2.88
CA LYS A 64 -1.44 7.44 1.45
C LYS A 64 -2.82 7.99 1.09
N GLU A 65 -3.82 7.80 1.94
CA GLU A 65 -5.15 8.33 1.72
C GLU A 65 -5.15 9.87 1.75
N HIS A 66 -4.49 10.46 2.75
CA HIS A 66 -4.40 11.90 2.88
C HIS A 66 -3.67 12.54 1.69
N THR A 67 -2.53 11.98 1.30
CA THR A 67 -1.79 12.47 0.12
C THR A 67 -2.59 12.29 -1.16
N ALA A 68 -3.22 11.14 -1.38
CA ALA A 68 -4.08 10.91 -2.54
C ALA A 68 -5.24 11.93 -2.62
N ARG A 69 -5.86 12.23 -1.47
CA ARG A 69 -6.92 13.24 -1.38
C ARG A 69 -6.42 14.63 -1.74
N MET A 70 -5.30 15.07 -1.17
CA MET A 70 -4.69 16.37 -1.47
C MET A 70 -4.31 16.49 -2.95
N HIS A 71 -3.78 15.41 -3.54
CA HIS A 71 -3.48 15.37 -4.96
C HIS A 71 -4.73 15.47 -5.83
N ALA A 72 -5.79 14.72 -5.51
CA ALA A 72 -7.05 14.77 -6.23
C ALA A 72 -7.69 16.16 -6.17
N GLU A 73 -7.70 16.79 -4.98
CA GLU A 73 -8.22 18.15 -4.80
C GLU A 73 -7.44 19.17 -5.63
N ARG A 74 -6.11 19.07 -5.66
CA ARG A 74 -5.27 19.97 -6.48
C ARG A 74 -5.51 19.78 -7.97
N LEU A 75 -5.67 18.54 -8.44
CA LEU A 75 -5.97 18.25 -9.84
C LEU A 75 -7.35 18.80 -10.23
N ALA A 76 -8.36 18.66 -9.37
CA ALA A 76 -9.68 19.22 -9.61
C ALA A 76 -9.64 20.75 -9.72
N GLN A 77 -8.88 21.44 -8.86
CA GLN A 77 -8.70 22.89 -8.92
C GLN A 77 -8.03 23.35 -10.22
N LEU A 78 -6.97 22.66 -10.64
CA LEU A 78 -6.27 22.98 -11.89
C LEU A 78 -7.17 22.74 -13.10
N ASN A 79 -7.91 21.63 -13.12
CA ASN A 79 -8.85 21.33 -14.20
C ASN A 79 -9.95 22.39 -14.29
N ALA A 80 -10.53 22.83 -13.16
CA ALA A 80 -11.53 23.89 -13.14
C ALA A 80 -10.96 25.22 -13.65
N ARG A 81 -9.70 25.54 -13.30
CA ARG A 81 -9.04 26.76 -13.79
C ARG A 81 -8.81 26.70 -15.31
N LEU A 82 -8.31 25.58 -15.83
CA LEU A 82 -8.09 25.39 -17.26
C LEU A 82 -9.40 25.45 -18.05
N GLN A 83 -10.48 24.86 -17.53
CA GLN A 83 -11.82 24.96 -18.14
C GLN A 83 -12.27 26.41 -18.22
N ARG A 84 -12.11 27.19 -17.15
CA ARG A 84 -12.47 28.61 -17.14
C ARG A 84 -11.65 29.43 -18.13
N GLU A 85 -10.35 29.17 -18.22
CA GLU A 85 -9.49 29.82 -19.23
C GLU A 85 -9.91 29.43 -20.66
N ALA A 86 -10.26 28.17 -20.90
CA ALA A 86 -10.78 27.72 -22.19
C ALA A 86 -12.10 28.39 -22.56
N GLU A 87 -13.04 28.51 -21.62
CA GLU A 87 -14.33 29.21 -21.80
C GLU A 87 -14.11 30.68 -22.18
N ILE A 88 -13.22 31.38 -21.48
CA ILE A 88 -12.88 32.78 -21.77
C ILE A 88 -12.29 32.90 -23.18
N ASN A 89 -11.32 32.05 -23.53
CA ASN A 89 -10.70 32.07 -24.85
C ASN A 89 -11.71 31.79 -25.97
N GLN A 90 -12.63 30.86 -25.75
CA GLN A 90 -13.67 30.53 -26.72
C GLN A 90 -14.67 31.68 -26.92
N ALA A 91 -15.06 32.37 -25.84
CA ALA A 91 -15.91 33.55 -25.91
C ALA A 91 -15.23 34.72 -26.64
N LEU A 92 -13.93 34.94 -26.41
CA LEU A 92 -13.15 35.96 -27.13
C LEU A 92 -13.04 35.65 -28.62
N LEU A 93 -12.82 34.39 -29.01
CA LEU A 93 -12.76 33.99 -30.41
C LEU A 93 -14.08 34.28 -31.15
N HIS A 94 -15.24 34.07 -30.52
CA HIS A 94 -16.53 34.44 -31.12
C HIS A 94 -16.74 35.96 -31.25
N GLN A 95 -16.16 36.79 -30.37
CA GLN A 95 -16.27 38.25 -30.49
C GLN A 95 -15.37 38.86 -31.58
N VAL A 96 -14.23 38.23 -31.89
CA VAL A 96 -13.24 38.75 -32.85
C VAL A 96 -13.53 38.32 -34.29
N MET A 97 -14.40 37.31 -34.50
CA MET A 97 -14.85 36.85 -35.81
C MET A 97 -16.37 37.07 -35.99
N PRO A 98 -16.88 38.31 -36.08
CA PRO A 98 -18.24 38.51 -36.57
C PRO A 98 -18.29 38.06 -38.03
N GLU A 99 -19.27 37.24 -38.37
CA GLU A 99 -19.49 36.66 -39.69
C GLU A 99 -19.17 37.64 -40.83
N LYS A 100 -18.29 37.22 -41.75
CA LYS A 100 -18.25 37.79 -43.09
C LYS A 100 -19.60 37.46 -43.76
N VAL A 101 -20.50 38.44 -43.75
CA VAL A 101 -21.55 38.58 -44.78
C VAL A 101 -20.91 39.09 -46.06
#